data_AF-A0AAP4X1Z0-F1
#
_entry.id   AF-A0AAP4X1Z0-F1
#
_cell.length_a   1.000
_cell.length_b   1.000
_cell.length_c   1.000
_cell.angle_alpha   90.00
_cell.angle_beta   90.00
_cell.angle_gamma   90.00
#
_symmetry.space_group_name_H-M   'P 1'
#
loop_
_entity.id
_entity.type
_entity.pdbx_description
1 polymer ?
#
loop_
_entity_poly.entity_id
_entity_poly.type
_entity_poly.pdbx_seq_one_letter_code
_entity_poly.pdbx_strand_id
1 'polypeptide(L)'
;MDDKQYNLADTIIKSLGFGGVVVSLFIGGWQFNKNIEKEYKKPLWEAQLKLCSETVKITSLLARSEKDGKVDQKQVDALFKTFYGEAPLLLSQETMNSLGEMGRLAYQCNNPTNKKTSRCKGPIFNGLSLNFSRSCRDMIIKSSGLPIDKLNSDFKQLES
;
A
#
# COMPACT_ATOMS: atom_id res chain seq x y z
N MET A 1 -44.96 -48.07 19.79
CA MET A 1 -44.42 -46.72 19.56
C MET A 1 -45.48 -45.95 18.82
N ASP A 2 -45.96 -44.84 19.39
CA ASP A 2 -47.04 -44.04 18.80
C ASP A 2 -46.52 -43.20 17.62
N ASP A 3 -47.30 -43.11 16.55
CA ASP A 3 -46.98 -42.32 15.34
C ASP A 3 -46.60 -40.86 15.66
N LYS A 4 -47.14 -40.31 16.75
CA LYS A 4 -46.81 -38.97 17.23
C LYS A 4 -45.36 -38.82 17.70
N GLN A 5 -44.78 -39.87 18.30
CA GLN A 5 -43.38 -39.85 18.73
C GLN A 5 -42.42 -39.95 17.53
N TYR A 6 -42.80 -40.71 16.50
CA TYR A 6 -42.04 -40.78 15.24
C TYR A 6 -42.03 -39.45 14.49
N ASN A 7 -43.19 -38.79 14.38
CA ASN A 7 -43.29 -37.49 13.71
C ASN A 7 -42.51 -36.38 14.45
N LEU A 8 -42.44 -36.43 15.78
CA LEU A 8 -41.62 -35.52 16.58
C LEU A 8 -40.12 -35.75 16.34
N ALA A 9 -39.68 -37.01 16.35
CA ALA A 9 -38.28 -37.35 16.09
C ALA A 9 -37.85 -36.96 14.66
N ASP A 10 -38.68 -37.23 13.65
CA ASP A 10 -38.41 -36.85 12.25
C ASP A 10 -38.33 -35.32 12.07
N THR A 11 -39.22 -34.57 12.75
CA THR A 11 -39.20 -33.09 12.73
C THR A 11 -37.92 -32.54 13.36
N ILE A 12 -37.47 -33.11 14.49
CA ILE A 12 -36.23 -32.71 15.16
C ILE A 12 -35.03 -32.97 14.24
N ILE A 13 -34.94 -34.16 13.65
CA ILE A 13 -33.84 -34.52 12.74
C ILE A 13 -33.80 -33.59 11.52
N LYS A 14 -34.95 -33.30 10.90
CA LYS A 14 -35.02 -32.36 9.77
C LYS A 14 -34.61 -30.94 10.16
N SER A 15 -35.01 -30.47 11.33
CA SER A 15 -34.63 -29.14 11.83
C SER A 15 -33.12 -29.02 12.11
N LEU A 16 -32.51 -30.07 12.67
CA LEU A 16 -31.06 -30.14 12.89
C LEU A 16 -30.29 -30.24 11.57
N GLY A 17 -30.79 -31.02 10.61
CA GLY A 17 -30.22 -31.12 9.27
C GLY A 17 -30.24 -29.77 8.54
N PHE A 18 -31.36 -29.05 8.58
CA PHE A 18 -31.47 -27.71 8.02
C PHE A 18 -30.55 -26.71 8.72
N GLY A 19 -30.52 -26.72 10.06
CA GLY A 19 -29.60 -25.89 10.84
C GLY A 19 -28.14 -26.13 10.49
N GLY A 20 -27.75 -27.39 10.30
CA GLY A 20 -26.41 -27.78 9.83
C GLY A 20 -26.08 -27.15 8.47
N VAL A 21 -26.98 -27.28 7.49
CA VAL A 21 -26.79 -26.69 6.14
C VAL A 21 -26.62 -25.16 6.21
N VAL A 22 -27.43 -24.46 7.01
CA VAL A 22 -27.32 -23.01 7.16
C VAL A 22 -25.97 -22.62 7.76
N VAL A 23 -25.52 -23.32 8.81
CA VAL A 23 -24.21 -23.05 9.45
C VAL A 23 -23.07 -23.33 8.47
N SER A 24 -23.13 -24.43 7.71
CA SER A 24 -22.12 -24.77 6.69
C SER A 24 -22.03 -23.71 5.59
N LEU A 25 -23.18 -23.22 5.10
CA LEU A 25 -23.22 -22.15 4.10
C LEU A 25 -22.66 -20.84 4.65
N PHE A 26 -22.96 -20.50 5.91
CA PHE A 26 -22.45 -19.29 6.55
C PHE A 26 -20.93 -19.35 6.75
N ILE A 27 -20.42 -20.48 7.24
CA ILE A 27 -18.97 -20.70 7.40
C ILE A 27 -18.27 -20.71 6.04
N GLY A 28 -18.84 -21.40 5.05
CA GLY A 28 -18.31 -21.48 3.70
C GLY A 28 -18.24 -20.11 3.02
N GLY A 29 -19.31 -19.31 3.12
CA GLY A 29 -19.35 -17.93 2.63
C GLY A 29 -18.33 -17.04 3.33
N TRP A 30 -18.16 -17.18 4.65
CA TRP A 30 -17.18 -16.39 5.39
C TRP A 30 -15.73 -16.74 5.02
N GLN A 31 -15.41 -18.02 4.87
CA GLN A 31 -14.09 -18.47 4.44
C GLN A 31 -13.79 -18.05 3.01
N PHE A 32 -14.77 -18.15 2.11
CA PHE A 32 -14.65 -17.73 0.71
C PHE A 32 -14.36 -16.23 0.60
N ASN A 33 -15.09 -15.38 1.33
CA ASN A 33 -14.83 -13.93 1.34
C ASN A 33 -13.42 -13.60 1.87
N LYS A 34 -12.97 -14.29 2.94
CA LYS A 34 -11.62 -14.10 3.49
C LYS A 34 -10.52 -14.53 2.52
N ASN A 35 -10.73 -15.61 1.78
CA ASN A 35 -9.74 -16.10 0.81
C ASN A 35 -9.68 -15.20 -0.44
N ILE A 36 -10.82 -14.76 -0.96
CA ILE A 36 -10.85 -13.79 -2.07
C ILE A 36 -10.19 -12.48 -1.65
N GLU A 37 -10.53 -11.92 -0.47
CA GLU A 37 -9.85 -10.72 -0.01
C GLU A 37 -8.33 -10.91 0.08
N LYS A 38 -7.86 -12.07 0.57
CA LYS A 38 -6.42 -12.37 0.63
C LYS A 38 -5.79 -12.50 -0.74
N GLU A 39 -6.40 -13.24 -1.67
CA GLU A 39 -5.82 -13.50 -2.99
C GLU A 39 -5.72 -12.25 -3.87
N TYR A 40 -6.68 -11.33 -3.77
CA TYR A 40 -6.66 -10.10 -4.58
C TYR A 40 -5.93 -8.94 -3.90
N LYS A 41 -6.00 -8.79 -2.57
CA LYS A 41 -5.37 -7.65 -1.88
C LYS A 41 -3.87 -7.85 -1.67
N LYS A 42 -3.40 -9.07 -1.43
CA LYS A 42 -1.98 -9.36 -1.17
C LYS A 42 -1.06 -8.94 -2.33
N PRO A 43 -1.29 -9.33 -3.60
CA PRO A 43 -0.38 -8.96 -4.70
C PRO A 43 -0.37 -7.45 -4.94
N LEU A 44 -1.52 -6.77 -4.79
CA LEU A 44 -1.60 -5.32 -4.90
C LEU A 44 -0.79 -4.64 -3.79
N TRP A 45 -0.95 -5.09 -2.55
CA TRP A 45 -0.22 -4.57 -1.39
C TRP A 45 1.29 -4.78 -1.53
N GLU A 46 1.73 -5.96 -1.96
CA GLU A 46 3.16 -6.24 -2.21
C GLU A 46 3.73 -5.35 -3.33
N ALA A 47 2.98 -5.14 -4.41
CA ALA A 47 3.36 -4.23 -5.48
C ALA A 47 3.47 -2.78 -5.00
N GLN A 48 2.50 -2.30 -4.22
CA GLN A 48 2.53 -0.98 -3.58
C GLN A 48 3.73 -0.81 -2.65
N LEU A 49 4.01 -1.81 -1.82
CA LEU A 49 5.12 -1.79 -0.87
C LEU A 49 6.47 -1.79 -1.60
N LYS A 50 6.62 -2.61 -2.63
CA LYS A 50 7.81 -2.64 -3.48
C LYS A 50 8.04 -1.28 -4.15
N LEU A 51 7.01 -0.74 -4.80
CA LEU A 51 7.10 0.56 -5.49
C LEU A 51 7.43 1.69 -4.50
N CYS A 52 6.77 1.72 -3.34
CA CYS A 52 7.08 2.68 -2.28
C CYS A 52 8.52 2.54 -1.78
N SER A 53 9.02 1.33 -1.55
CA SER A 53 10.40 1.08 -1.11
C SER A 53 11.43 1.56 -2.15
N GLU A 54 11.23 1.22 -3.42
CA GLU A 54 12.11 1.66 -4.51
C GLU A 54 12.09 3.19 -4.68
N THR A 55 10.90 3.80 -4.62
CA THR A 55 10.75 5.25 -4.77
C THR A 55 11.30 6.00 -3.56
N VAL A 56 11.15 5.47 -2.34
CA VAL A 56 11.79 6.04 -1.14
C VAL A 56 13.31 6.01 -1.29
N LYS A 57 13.89 4.94 -1.84
CA LYS A 57 15.34 4.90 -2.13
C LYS A 57 15.74 6.00 -3.12
N ILE A 58 15.02 6.14 -4.24
CA ILE A 58 15.28 7.17 -5.25
C ILE A 58 15.19 8.57 -4.63
N THR A 59 14.11 8.87 -3.91
CA THR A 59 13.90 10.18 -3.28
C THR A 59 14.96 10.48 -2.22
N SER A 60 15.39 9.48 -1.45
CA SER A 60 16.47 9.65 -0.46
C SER A 60 17.83 9.92 -1.11
N LEU A 61 18.13 9.26 -2.23
CA LEU A 61 19.35 9.50 -3.01
C LEU A 61 19.31 10.88 -3.66
N LEU A 62 18.16 11.29 -4.18
CA LEU A 62 17.94 12.63 -4.72
C LEU A 62 18.15 13.71 -3.65
N ALA A 63 17.67 13.48 -2.43
CA ALA A 63 17.84 14.41 -1.32
C ALA A 63 19.30 14.54 -0.86
N ARG A 64 20.08 13.46 -0.96
CA ARG A 64 21.52 13.44 -0.63
C ARG A 64 22.42 13.91 -1.77
N SER A 65 21.95 13.86 -3.01
CA SER A 65 22.74 14.21 -4.19
C SER A 65 22.75 15.72 -4.50
N GLU A 66 22.06 16.52 -3.70
CA GLU A 66 22.09 17.97 -3.85
C GLU A 66 23.51 18.50 -3.61
N LYS A 67 24.07 19.13 -4.63
CA LYS A 67 25.35 19.84 -4.56
C LYS A 67 25.27 21.10 -5.40
N ASP A 68 25.62 22.23 -4.80
CA ASP A 68 25.64 23.55 -5.43
C ASP A 68 24.30 23.98 -6.05
N GLY A 69 23.17 23.48 -5.52
CA GLY A 69 21.83 23.76 -6.02
C GLY A 69 21.43 22.95 -7.26
N LYS A 70 22.18 21.90 -7.58
CA LYS A 70 21.86 20.90 -8.61
C LYS A 70 21.66 19.54 -7.96
N VAL A 71 20.87 18.69 -8.59
CA VAL A 71 20.62 17.32 -8.16
C VAL A 71 21.05 16.34 -9.25
N ASP A 72 21.43 15.12 -8.86
CA ASP A 72 21.87 14.11 -9.83
C ASP A 72 20.76 13.77 -10.82
N GLN A 73 21.00 14.05 -12.11
CA GLN A 73 20.05 13.82 -13.19
C GLN A 73 19.62 12.36 -13.28
N LYS A 74 20.49 11.40 -12.94
CA LYS A 74 20.13 9.98 -12.93
C LYS A 74 18.99 9.68 -11.96
N GLN A 75 18.98 10.34 -10.80
CA GLN A 75 17.92 10.18 -9.81
C GLN A 75 16.64 10.88 -10.26
N VAL A 76 16.75 12.02 -10.95
CA VAL A 76 15.60 12.73 -11.55
C VAL A 76 14.92 11.87 -12.61
N ASP A 77 15.70 11.26 -13.50
CA ASP A 77 15.18 10.39 -14.55
C ASP A 77 14.53 9.13 -13.96
N ALA A 78 15.16 8.54 -12.94
CA ALA A 78 14.58 7.41 -12.21
C ALA A 78 13.24 7.78 -11.55
N LEU A 79 13.17 8.95 -10.92
CA LEU A 79 11.96 9.46 -10.29
C LEU A 79 10.84 9.67 -11.33
N PHE A 80 11.14 10.26 -12.48
CA PHE A 80 10.15 10.44 -13.55
C PHE A 80 9.72 9.12 -14.19
N LYS A 81 10.64 8.16 -14.35
CA LYS A 81 10.30 6.81 -14.81
C LYS A 81 9.30 6.15 -13.88
N THR A 82 9.49 6.27 -12.56
CA THR A 82 8.50 5.79 -11.58
C THR A 82 7.18 6.56 -11.72
N PHE A 83 7.23 7.90 -11.75
CA PHE A 83 6.06 8.77 -11.77
C PHE A 83 5.14 8.56 -12.98
N TYR A 84 5.72 8.41 -14.19
CA TYR A 84 4.95 8.16 -15.42
C TYR A 84 4.74 6.67 -15.73
N GLY A 85 5.38 5.78 -14.97
CA GLY A 85 5.31 4.33 -15.14
C GLY A 85 4.23 3.70 -14.26
N GLU A 86 4.66 2.94 -13.24
CA GLU A 86 3.77 2.15 -12.40
C GLU A 86 3.05 2.97 -11.32
N ALA A 87 3.54 4.18 -11.01
CA ALA A 87 3.02 4.99 -9.92
C ALA A 87 1.53 5.39 -10.05
N PRO A 88 1.00 5.78 -11.22
CA PRO A 88 -0.42 6.12 -11.36
C PRO A 88 -1.37 4.95 -11.12
N LEU A 89 -0.89 3.71 -11.26
CA LEU A 89 -1.68 2.50 -11.06
C LEU A 89 -1.68 2.02 -9.61
N LEU A 90 -0.58 2.26 -8.90
CA LEU A 90 -0.33 1.66 -7.58
C LEU A 90 -0.39 2.69 -6.44
N LEU A 91 -0.09 3.96 -6.71
CA LEU A 91 -0.01 5.00 -5.69
C LEU A 91 -1.31 5.80 -5.56
N SER A 92 -1.60 6.24 -4.34
CA SER A 92 -2.70 7.17 -4.08
C SER A 92 -2.41 8.56 -4.69
N GLN A 93 -3.46 9.35 -4.91
CA GLN A 93 -3.32 10.72 -5.41
C GLN A 93 -2.42 11.59 -4.51
N GLU A 94 -2.53 11.41 -3.19
CA GLU A 94 -1.69 12.13 -2.21
C GLU A 94 -0.21 11.77 -2.37
N THR A 95 0.09 10.47 -2.46
CA THR A 95 1.44 9.96 -2.68
C THR A 95 2.01 10.44 -4.03
N MET A 96 1.18 10.43 -5.08
CA MET A 96 1.52 10.95 -6.41
C MET A 96 1.83 12.45 -6.37
N ASN A 97 1.02 13.25 -5.67
CA ASN A 97 1.25 14.68 -5.55
C ASN A 97 2.59 14.97 -4.86
N SER A 98 2.92 14.24 -3.78
CA SER A 98 4.22 14.39 -3.10
C SER A 98 5.39 14.00 -4.01
N LEU A 99 5.24 12.94 -4.82
CA LEU A 99 6.27 12.52 -5.77
C LEU A 99 6.46 13.56 -6.90
N GLY A 100 5.35 14.07 -7.44
CA GLY A 100 5.33 15.06 -8.49
C GLY A 100 5.90 16.41 -8.05
N GLU A 101 5.64 16.83 -6.81
CA GLU A 101 6.24 18.03 -6.25
C GLU A 101 7.77 17.92 -6.19
N MET A 102 8.27 16.76 -5.74
CA MET A 102 9.69 16.49 -5.68
C MET A 102 10.33 16.47 -7.08
N GLY A 103 9.69 15.80 -8.06
CA GLY A 103 10.17 15.77 -9.44
C GLY A 103 10.17 17.14 -10.10
N ARG A 104 9.12 17.93 -9.89
CA ARG A 104 9.04 19.32 -10.38
C ARG A 104 10.16 20.18 -9.82
N LEU A 105 10.41 20.11 -8.51
CA LEU A 105 11.50 20.87 -7.88
C LEU A 105 12.86 20.41 -8.40
N ALA A 106 13.09 19.10 -8.47
CA ALA A 106 14.33 18.53 -8.96
C ALA A 106 14.65 18.97 -10.41
N TYR A 107 13.64 18.93 -11.28
CA TYR A 107 13.75 19.43 -12.65
C TYR A 107 14.06 20.93 -12.69
N GLN A 108 13.39 21.74 -11.86
CA GLN A 108 13.65 23.18 -11.78
C GLN A 108 15.09 23.49 -11.34
N CYS A 109 15.67 22.68 -10.45
CA CYS A 109 17.04 22.85 -9.97
C CYS A 109 18.11 22.53 -11.03
N ASN A 110 17.80 21.64 -11.96
CA ASN A 110 18.71 21.27 -13.05
C ASN A 110 18.54 22.15 -14.30
N ASN A 111 17.46 22.93 -14.39
CA ASN A 111 17.21 23.77 -15.55
C ASN A 111 18.14 25.01 -15.56
N PRO A 112 19.03 25.17 -16.56
CA PRO A 112 19.99 26.27 -16.63
C PRO A 112 19.34 27.66 -16.81
N THR A 113 18.09 27.70 -17.29
CA THR A 113 17.34 28.96 -17.47
C THR A 113 16.71 29.46 -16.17
N ASN A 114 16.57 28.61 -15.16
CA ASN A 114 16.14 29.03 -13.82
C ASN A 114 17.36 29.53 -13.04
N LYS A 115 17.34 30.81 -12.65
CA LYS A 115 18.26 31.30 -11.60
C LYS A 115 18.14 30.36 -10.40
N LYS A 116 19.27 29.93 -9.83
CA LYS A 116 19.34 29.03 -8.65
C LYS A 116 18.22 29.37 -7.67
N THR A 117 17.18 28.55 -7.65
CA THR A 117 16.03 28.84 -6.81
C THR A 117 16.44 28.60 -5.36
N SER A 118 16.00 29.44 -4.43
CA SER A 118 16.27 29.27 -2.99
C SER A 118 15.75 27.93 -2.43
N ARG A 119 14.95 27.21 -3.23
CA ARG A 119 14.36 25.91 -2.96
C ARG A 119 15.26 24.73 -3.34
N CYS A 120 16.33 24.94 -4.11
CA CYS A 120 17.31 23.91 -4.47
C CYS A 120 18.31 23.70 -3.34
N LYS A 121 17.84 23.17 -2.21
CA LYS A 121 18.66 22.90 -1.03
C LYS A 121 18.33 21.53 -0.47
N GLY A 122 19.35 20.79 -0.04
CA GLY A 122 19.22 19.47 0.56
C GLY A 122 18.11 19.36 1.63
N PRO A 123 17.97 20.30 2.57
CA PRO A 123 16.88 20.26 3.56
C PRO A 123 15.46 20.26 2.98
N ILE A 124 15.23 20.93 1.84
CA ILE A 124 13.92 20.92 1.16
C ILE A 124 13.66 19.53 0.58
N PHE A 125 14.65 18.94 -0.10
CA PHE A 125 14.52 17.59 -0.63
C PHE A 125 14.39 16.52 0.47
N ASN A 126 15.06 16.70 1.61
CA ASN A 126 14.88 15.84 2.78
C ASN A 126 13.43 15.90 3.28
N GLY A 127 12.86 17.10 3.39
CA GLY A 127 11.46 17.30 3.76
C GLY A 127 10.50 16.62 2.78
N LEU A 128 10.74 16.75 1.47
CA LEU A 128 9.92 16.12 0.43
C LEU A 128 10.04 14.60 0.44
N SER A 129 11.25 14.05 0.64
CA SER A 129 11.46 12.61 0.76
C SER A 129 10.74 12.04 1.99
N LEU A 130 10.81 12.73 3.13
CA LEU A 130 10.07 12.35 4.34
C LEU A 130 8.55 12.42 4.11
N ASN A 131 8.05 13.45 3.42
CA ASN A 131 6.63 13.59 3.13
C ASN A 131 6.12 12.46 2.21
N PHE A 132 6.90 12.12 1.18
CA PHE A 132 6.60 10.99 0.30
C PHE A 132 6.58 9.68 1.10
N SER A 133 7.57 9.46 1.97
CA SER A 133 7.67 8.27 2.81
C SER A 133 6.47 8.11 3.75
N ARG A 134 6.01 9.22 4.36
CA ARG A 134 4.79 9.26 5.17
C ARG A 134 3.55 8.92 4.35
N SER A 135 3.40 9.56 3.18
CA SER A 135 2.27 9.30 2.28
C SER A 135 2.22 7.85 1.81
N CYS A 136 3.38 7.24 1.53
CA CYS A 136 3.50 5.81 1.21
C CYS A 136 3.08 4.93 2.39
N ARG A 137 3.57 5.22 3.60
CA ARG A 137 3.20 4.49 4.81
C ARG A 137 1.69 4.55 5.05
N ASP A 138 1.09 5.74 4.97
CA ASP A 138 -0.34 5.93 5.23
C ASP A 138 -1.19 5.23 4.17
N MET A 139 -0.78 5.29 2.90
CA MET A 139 -1.42 4.53 1.82
C MET A 139 -1.38 3.02 2.08
N ILE A 140 -0.23 2.47 2.46
CA ILE A 140 -0.05 1.04 2.74
C ILE A 140 -0.90 0.61 3.95
N ILE A 141 -0.97 1.43 5.01
CA ILE A 141 -1.83 1.15 6.16
C ILE A 141 -3.30 1.13 5.74
N LYS A 142 -3.74 2.13 4.96
CA LYS A 142 -5.11 2.21 4.46
C LYS A 142 -5.45 1.02 3.54
N SER A 143 -4.54 0.63 2.64
CA SER A 143 -4.77 -0.46 1.69
C SER A 143 -4.73 -1.84 2.34
N SER A 144 -3.94 -2.02 3.39
CA SER A 144 -3.88 -3.29 4.14
C SER A 144 -5.11 -3.52 5.04
N GLY A 145 -5.84 -2.46 5.43
CA GLY A 145 -6.99 -2.58 6.33
C GLY A 145 -6.61 -3.09 7.73
N LEU A 146 -5.32 -3.09 8.08
CA LEU A 146 -4.80 -3.57 9.35
C LEU A 146 -4.46 -2.38 10.26
N PRO A 147 -4.83 -2.42 11.56
CA PRO A 147 -4.31 -1.46 12.53
C PRO A 147 -2.78 -1.62 12.63
N ILE A 148 -2.08 -0.48 12.76
CA ILE A 148 -0.60 -0.37 12.76
C ILE A 148 0.07 -1.38 13.70
N ASP A 149 -0.59 -1.71 14.81
CA ASP A 149 -0.12 -2.61 15.84
C ASP A 149 0.11 -4.05 15.31
N LYS A 150 -0.68 -4.49 14.32
CA LYS A 150 -0.52 -5.80 13.66
C LYS A 150 0.55 -5.81 12.57
N LEU A 151 0.78 -4.69 11.89
CA LEU A 151 1.89 -4.61 10.92
C LEU A 151 3.25 -4.76 11.61
N ASN A 152 3.42 -4.17 12.79
CA ASN A 152 4.68 -4.25 13.54
C ASN A 152 5.01 -5.68 14.03
N SER A 153 4.01 -6.54 14.26
CA SER A 153 4.27 -7.95 14.62
C SER A 153 4.69 -8.80 13.43
N ASP A 154 4.10 -8.57 12.26
CA ASP A 154 4.39 -9.35 11.05
C ASP A 154 5.76 -8.99 10.47
N PHE A 155 6.19 -7.72 10.57
CA PHE A 155 7.55 -7.31 10.19
C PHE A 155 8.63 -7.95 11.07
N LYS A 156 8.38 -8.13 12.37
CA LYS A 156 9.32 -8.83 13.26
C LYS A 156 9.53 -10.31 12.92
N GLN A 157 8.55 -10.95 12.28
CA GLN A 157 8.68 -12.34 11.82
C GLN A 157 9.44 -12.47 10.50
N LEU A 158 9.57 -11.39 9.71
CA LEU A 158 10.35 -11.39 8.47
C LEU A 158 11.85 -11.13 8.72
N GLU A 159 12.22 -10.68 9.92
CA GLU A 159 13.62 -10.50 10.36
C GLU A 159 14.16 -11.69 11.18
N SER A 160 13.36 -12.74 11.40
CA SER A 160 13.75 -14.01 12.03
C SER A 160 13.89 -15.12 11.00
#